data_AF-A0A1V1W4C3-F1
#
_entry.id   AF-A0A1V1W4C3-F1
#
_cell.length_a   1.000
_cell.length_b   1.000
_cell.length_c   1.000
_cell.angle_alpha   90.00
_cell.angle_beta   90.00
_cell.angle_gamma   90.00
#
_symmetry.space_group_name_H-M   'P 1'
#
loop_
_entity.id
_entity.type
_entity.pdbx_description
1 polymer ?
#
loop_
_entity_poly.entity_id
_entity_poly.type
_entity_poly.pdbx_seq_one_letter_code
_entity_poly.pdbx_strand_id
1 'polypeptide(L)'
;MNSRRSARELRDPDRWRDLLRRLEQAVADTRSMARTLGYHSASQDQWDPGFRDRWPRLLGDAGRAVAADPRAIRSARERLTTLVVDVGDLDPKPGLWPVYGALTINLRNILDAMDEVAAANPLDQPPLPMARMRERGRSARRRQG
;
A
#
# COMPACT_ATOMS: atom_id res chain seq x y z
N MET A 1 1.61 -0.87 -29.89
CA MET A 1 1.86 -1.70 -28.68
C MET A 1 1.19 -3.06 -28.86
N ASN A 2 1.89 -4.17 -28.67
CA ASN A 2 1.39 -5.51 -28.97
C ASN A 2 0.68 -6.15 -27.75
N SER A 3 -0.65 -6.27 -27.81
CA SER A 3 -1.51 -6.81 -26.74
C SER A 3 -1.18 -8.25 -26.31
N ARG A 4 -0.42 -9.00 -27.12
CA ARG A 4 0.00 -10.38 -26.80
C ARG A 4 1.10 -10.45 -25.72
N ARG A 5 1.86 -9.36 -25.52
CA ARG A 5 2.90 -9.31 -24.47
C ARG A 5 2.28 -9.05 -23.10
N SER A 6 1.35 -8.10 -23.02
CA SER A 6 0.58 -7.76 -21.83
C SER A 6 -0.25 -8.95 -21.31
N ALA A 7 -0.83 -9.76 -22.21
CA ALA A 7 -1.57 -10.96 -21.84
C ALA A 7 -0.68 -12.12 -21.32
N ARG A 8 0.63 -12.09 -21.54
CA ARG A 8 1.57 -13.13 -21.09
C ARG A 8 2.13 -12.81 -19.70
N GLU A 9 2.29 -11.53 -19.36
CA GLU A 9 2.59 -11.08 -17.99
C GLU A 9 1.42 -11.34 -17.03
N LEU A 10 0.18 -11.30 -17.51
CA LEU A 10 -1.03 -11.70 -16.78
C LEU A 10 -1.08 -13.22 -16.45
N ARG A 11 -0.22 -14.03 -17.06
CA ARG A 11 -0.25 -15.51 -16.99
C ARG A 11 0.79 -16.14 -16.07
N ASP A 12 1.57 -15.34 -15.34
CA ASP A 12 2.47 -15.86 -14.32
C ASP A 12 1.75 -15.85 -12.95
N PRO A 13 1.30 -17.02 -12.45
CA PRO A 13 0.58 -17.10 -11.18
C PRO A 13 1.43 -16.63 -10.00
N ASP A 14 2.75 -16.75 -10.08
CA ASP A 14 3.65 -16.39 -8.98
C ASP A 14 3.74 -14.87 -8.83
N ARG A 15 3.85 -14.15 -9.96
CA ARG A 15 3.80 -12.68 -9.98
C ARG A 15 2.49 -12.12 -9.40
N TRP A 16 1.36 -12.77 -9.69
CA TRP A 16 0.06 -12.39 -9.13
C TRP A 16 -0.04 -12.67 -7.63
N ARG A 17 0.46 -13.83 -7.17
CA ARG A 17 0.53 -14.16 -5.75
C ARG A 17 1.37 -13.15 -4.97
N ASP A 18 2.51 -12.75 -5.51
CA ASP A 18 3.34 -11.73 -4.89
C ASP A 18 2.66 -10.37 -4.80
N LEU A 19 1.94 -9.96 -5.85
CA LEU A 19 1.19 -8.72 -5.84
C LEU A 19 0.06 -8.74 -4.80
N LEU A 20 -0.68 -9.85 -4.71
CA LEU A 20 -1.71 -10.04 -3.68
C LEU A 20 -1.12 -10.00 -2.27
N ARG A 21 -0.01 -10.71 -2.03
CA ARG A 21 0.68 -10.71 -0.74
C ARG A 21 1.13 -9.30 -0.32
N ARG A 22 1.59 -8.48 -1.27
CA ARG A 22 1.96 -7.08 -1.02
C ARG A 22 0.74 -6.22 -0.65
N LEU A 23 -0.39 -6.42 -1.32
CA LEU A 23 -1.65 -5.75 -0.97
C LEU A 23 -2.15 -6.16 0.43
N GLU A 24 -2.11 -7.45 0.75
CA GLU A 24 -2.45 -7.97 2.07
C GLU A 24 -1.57 -7.35 3.16
N GLN A 25 -0.26 -7.24 2.91
CA GLN A 25 0.67 -6.58 3.81
C GLN A 25 0.34 -5.09 3.99
N ALA A 26 0.07 -4.35 2.91
CA ALA A 26 -0.30 -2.94 3.00
C ALA A 26 -1.59 -2.72 3.82
N VAL A 27 -2.57 -3.63 3.71
CA VAL A 27 -3.77 -3.62 4.55
C VAL A 27 -3.43 -3.91 6.02
N ALA A 28 -2.56 -4.89 6.28
CA ALA A 28 -2.11 -5.22 7.63
C ALA A 28 -1.38 -4.02 8.29
N ASP A 29 -0.49 -3.35 7.56
CA ASP A 29 0.23 -2.17 8.02
C ASP A 29 -0.71 -0.98 8.29
N THR A 30 -1.74 -0.81 7.45
CA THR A 30 -2.78 0.21 7.66
C THR A 30 -3.55 -0.04 8.97
N ARG A 31 -3.93 -1.30 9.22
CA ARG A 31 -4.62 -1.71 10.46
C ARG A 31 -3.70 -1.56 11.68
N SER A 32 -2.43 -1.88 11.53
CA SER A 32 -1.39 -1.67 12.55
C SER A 32 -1.30 -0.20 12.94
N MET A 33 -1.20 0.72 11.96
CA MET A 33 -1.22 2.18 12.24
C MET A 33 -2.50 2.62 12.94
N ALA A 34 -3.67 2.19 12.46
CA ALA A 34 -4.95 2.57 13.06
C ALA A 34 -5.02 2.11 14.53
N ARG A 35 -4.51 0.92 14.84
CA ARG A 35 -4.42 0.39 16.20
C ARG A 35 -3.44 1.20 17.07
N THR A 36 -2.26 1.52 16.54
CA THR A 36 -1.29 2.39 17.22
C THR A 36 -1.87 3.76 17.53
N LEU A 37 -2.56 4.38 16.57
CA LEU A 37 -3.27 5.65 16.77
C LEU A 37 -4.38 5.53 17.82
N GLY A 38 -5.18 4.46 17.78
CA GLY A 38 -6.24 4.21 18.75
C GLY A 38 -5.71 4.17 20.19
N TYR A 39 -4.61 3.43 20.42
CA TYR A 39 -3.99 3.32 21.74
C TYR A 39 -3.37 4.61 22.27
N HIS A 40 -2.92 5.50 21.39
CA HIS A 40 -2.22 6.73 21.76
C HIS A 40 -3.02 7.99 21.47
N SER A 41 -4.32 7.86 21.18
CA SER A 41 -5.22 8.98 20.88
C SER A 41 -5.30 9.98 22.04
N ALA A 42 -5.37 9.48 23.28
CA ALA A 42 -5.41 10.29 24.50
C ALA A 42 -4.07 11.01 24.82
N SER A 43 -2.97 10.68 24.13
CA SER A 43 -1.66 11.31 24.33
C SER A 43 -1.20 12.13 23.12
N GLN A 44 -2.07 12.38 22.14
CA GLN A 44 -1.73 13.17 20.96
C GLN A 44 -1.27 14.59 21.29
N ASP A 45 -1.82 15.21 22.35
CA ASP A 45 -1.38 16.55 22.80
C ASP A 45 0.06 16.58 23.33
N GLN A 46 0.63 15.40 23.61
CA GLN A 46 2.02 15.26 24.05
C GLN A 46 2.98 15.05 22.89
N TRP A 47 2.46 14.88 21.67
CA TRP A 47 3.31 14.67 20.50
C TRP A 47 4.02 15.97 20.14
N ASP A 48 5.25 15.84 19.67
CA ASP A 48 5.97 16.96 19.09
C ASP A 48 5.14 17.56 17.93
N PRO A 49 4.92 18.89 17.92
CA PRO A 49 4.13 19.55 16.88
C PRO A 49 4.66 19.30 15.46
N GLY A 50 5.99 19.19 15.31
CA GLY A 50 6.63 18.91 14.03
C GLY A 50 6.18 17.57 13.45
N PHE A 51 6.08 16.53 14.28
CA PHE A 51 5.54 15.25 13.85
C PHE A 51 4.02 15.27 13.71
N ARG A 52 3.33 15.78 14.74
CA ARG A 52 1.85 15.82 14.83
C ARG A 52 1.20 16.51 13.65
N ASP A 53 1.80 17.58 13.14
CA ASP A 53 1.19 18.38 12.07
C ASP A 53 1.60 17.88 10.67
N ARG A 54 2.82 17.34 10.52
CA ARG A 54 3.35 16.90 9.22
C ARG A 54 2.95 15.48 8.86
N TRP A 55 2.99 14.54 9.81
CA TRP A 55 2.73 13.13 9.53
C TRP A 55 1.30 12.87 8.99
N PRO A 56 0.22 13.40 9.59
CA PRO A 56 -1.14 13.17 9.06
C PRO A 56 -1.35 13.76 7.66
N ARG A 57 -0.73 14.91 7.36
CA ARG A 57 -0.77 15.51 6.02
C ARG A 57 -0.09 14.59 5.00
N LEU A 58 1.09 14.09 5.35
CA LEU A 58 1.83 13.15 4.52
C LEU A 58 1.06 11.83 4.32
N LEU A 59 0.40 11.30 5.35
CA LEU A 59 -0.47 10.13 5.23
C LEU A 59 -1.61 10.38 4.23
N GLY A 60 -2.26 11.55 4.31
CA GLY A 60 -3.30 11.94 3.36
C GLY A 60 -2.78 12.08 1.92
N ASP A 61 -1.59 12.66 1.75
CA ASP A 61 -0.93 12.75 0.44
C ASP A 61 -0.54 11.37 -0.10
N ALA A 62 -0.05 10.48 0.75
CA ALA A 62 0.29 9.10 0.38
C ALA A 62 -0.96 8.36 -0.11
N GLY A 63 -2.09 8.50 0.56
CA GLY A 63 -3.37 7.92 0.12
C GLY A 63 -3.79 8.39 -1.27
N ARG A 64 -3.61 9.69 -1.57
CA ARG A 64 -3.85 10.24 -2.91
C ARG A 64 -2.84 9.75 -3.94
N ALA A 65 -1.56 9.70 -3.58
CA ALA A 65 -0.48 9.27 -4.46
C ALA A 65 -0.66 7.83 -4.93
N VAL A 66 -1.06 6.94 -4.02
CA VAL A 66 -1.38 5.54 -4.32
C VAL A 66 -2.51 5.39 -5.34
N ALA A 67 -3.45 6.34 -5.39
CA ALA A 67 -4.53 6.36 -6.36
C ALA A 67 -4.16 7.05 -7.69
N ALA A 68 -3.03 7.75 -7.77
CA ALA A 68 -2.65 8.57 -8.90
C ALA A 68 -1.62 7.89 -9.82
N ASP A 69 -0.35 7.85 -9.43
CA ASP A 69 0.74 7.29 -10.24
C ASP A 69 2.04 7.00 -9.44
N PRO A 70 2.98 6.19 -9.98
CA PRO A 70 4.25 5.85 -9.31
C PRO A 70 5.16 7.04 -8.97
N ARG A 71 5.12 8.15 -9.72
CA ARG A 71 5.95 9.34 -9.42
C ARG A 71 5.44 10.02 -8.14
N ALA A 72 4.12 10.12 -7.98
CA ALA A 72 3.52 10.65 -6.76
C ALA A 72 3.90 9.80 -5.53
N ILE A 73 3.94 8.47 -5.68
CA ILE A 73 4.36 7.55 -4.61
C ILE A 73 5.82 7.79 -4.22
N ARG A 74 6.73 7.93 -5.19
CA ARG A 74 8.14 8.23 -4.91
C ARG A 74 8.32 9.57 -4.19
N SER A 75 7.61 10.61 -4.62
CA SER A 75 7.63 11.91 -3.93
C SER A 75 7.13 11.81 -2.48
N ALA A 76 6.13 10.98 -2.20
CA ALA A 76 5.68 10.73 -0.82
C ALA A 76 6.76 9.99 0.01
N ARG A 77 7.51 9.04 -0.58
CA ARG A 77 8.62 8.33 0.09
C ARG A 77 9.78 9.26 0.44
N GLU A 78 10.13 10.18 -0.45
CA GLU A 78 11.16 11.19 -0.21
C GLU A 78 10.76 12.09 0.96
N ARG A 79 9.52 12.62 0.96
CA ARG A 79 9.00 13.44 2.05
C ARG A 79 8.90 12.70 3.37
N LEU A 80 8.58 11.40 3.35
CA LEU A 80 8.63 10.54 4.53
C LEU A 80 10.04 10.42 5.08
N THR A 81 11.03 10.27 4.19
CA THR A 81 12.44 10.16 4.58
C THR A 81 12.93 11.47 5.20
N THR A 82 12.58 12.61 4.62
CA THR A 82 12.84 13.93 5.21
C THR A 82 12.18 14.06 6.58
N LEU A 83 10.91 13.68 6.72
CA LEU A 83 10.23 13.73 8.03
C LEU A 83 10.96 12.88 9.08
N VAL A 84 11.45 11.69 8.74
CA VAL A 84 12.20 10.84 9.68
C VAL A 84 13.50 11.49 10.13
N VAL A 85 14.24 12.08 9.21
CA VAL A 85 15.48 12.80 9.53
C VAL A 85 15.16 13.97 10.46
N ASP A 86 14.20 14.81 10.08
CA ASP A 86 13.79 15.96 10.87
C ASP A 86 13.30 15.56 12.26
N VAL A 87 12.59 14.42 12.37
CA VAL A 87 12.14 13.85 13.65
C VAL A 87 13.31 13.33 14.48
N GLY A 88 14.34 12.79 13.83
CA GLY A 88 15.63 12.44 14.43
C GLY A 88 16.27 13.61 15.19
N ASP A 89 16.08 14.82 14.68
CA ASP A 89 16.59 16.05 15.26
C ASP A 89 15.64 16.68 16.32
N LEU A 90 14.42 16.15 16.46
CA LEU A 90 13.52 16.54 17.53
C LEU A 90 13.97 15.88 18.86
N ASP A 91 13.60 16.50 19.98
CA ASP A 91 13.77 15.93 21.32
C ASP A 91 12.41 15.47 21.91
N PRO A 92 11.72 14.48 21.28
CA PRO A 92 10.45 14.01 21.79
C PRO A 92 10.69 13.19 23.07
N LYS A 93 9.69 13.17 23.95
CA LYS A 93 9.73 12.34 25.16
C LYS A 93 10.10 10.90 24.80
N PRO A 94 11.01 10.23 25.55
CA PRO A 94 11.50 8.89 25.22
C PRO A 94 10.40 7.85 24.90
N GLY A 95 9.25 7.93 25.59
CA GLY A 95 8.11 7.04 25.37
C GLY A 95 7.35 7.22 24.05
N LEU A 96 7.61 8.30 23.29
CA LEU A 96 6.94 8.59 22.01
C LEU A 96 7.68 8.02 20.79
N TRP A 97 8.99 7.76 20.92
CA TRP A 97 9.80 7.18 19.85
C TRP A 97 9.23 5.88 19.27
N PRO A 98 8.75 4.90 20.08
CA PRO A 98 8.14 3.69 19.54
C PRO A 98 6.90 3.98 18.69
N VAL A 99 6.11 5.00 19.07
CA VAL A 99 4.90 5.39 18.32
C VAL A 99 5.29 5.99 16.98
N TYR A 100 6.23 6.95 16.96
CA TYR A 100 6.68 7.60 15.72
C TYR A 100 7.33 6.61 14.77
N GLY A 101 8.17 5.73 15.32
CA GLY A 101 8.79 4.63 14.57
C GLY A 101 7.73 3.73 13.94
N ALA A 102 6.76 3.23 14.72
CA ALA A 102 5.73 2.34 14.23
C ALA A 102 4.88 2.98 13.10
N LEU A 103 4.45 4.23 13.28
CA LEU A 103 3.66 4.96 12.28
C LEU A 103 4.45 5.19 10.99
N THR A 104 5.71 5.55 11.10
CA THR A 104 6.57 5.84 9.95
C THR A 104 6.93 4.56 9.19
N ILE A 105 7.31 3.49 9.90
CA ILE A 105 7.66 2.20 9.28
C ILE A 105 6.46 1.63 8.52
N ASN A 106 5.27 1.62 9.14
CA ASN A 106 4.07 1.14 8.47
C ASN A 106 3.75 1.96 7.20
N LEU A 107 3.86 3.30 7.26
CA LEU A 107 3.65 4.14 6.08
C LEU A 107 4.68 3.88 4.98
N ARG A 108 5.95 3.67 5.32
CA ARG A 108 6.99 3.29 4.36
C ARG A 108 6.66 1.97 3.69
N ASN A 109 6.30 0.95 4.46
CA ASN A 109 5.96 -0.37 3.93
C ASN A 109 4.79 -0.30 2.96
N ILE A 110 3.76 0.50 3.26
CA ILE A 110 2.63 0.75 2.35
C ILE A 110 3.10 1.39 1.06
N LEU A 111 3.91 2.46 1.12
CA LEU A 111 4.41 3.13 -0.07
C LEU A 111 5.28 2.21 -0.94
N ASP A 112 6.13 1.38 -0.32
CA ASP A 112 6.96 0.40 -1.02
C ASP A 112 6.12 -0.69 -1.69
N ALA A 113 5.08 -1.20 -1.00
CA ALA A 113 4.14 -2.16 -1.56
C ALA A 113 3.35 -1.55 -2.74
N MET A 114 2.89 -0.31 -2.61
CA MET A 114 2.05 0.34 -3.63
C MET A 114 2.83 0.82 -4.85
N ASP A 115 4.12 1.16 -4.74
CA ASP A 115 4.98 1.46 -5.90
C ASP A 115 5.06 0.25 -6.85
N GLU A 116 5.19 -0.95 -6.27
CA GLU A 116 5.26 -2.21 -7.00
C GLU A 116 3.92 -2.61 -7.60
N VAL A 117 2.82 -2.38 -6.87
CA VAL A 117 1.46 -2.57 -7.40
C VAL A 117 1.20 -1.61 -8.56
N ALA A 118 1.59 -0.34 -8.43
CA ALA A 118 1.41 0.65 -9.48
C ALA A 118 2.25 0.33 -10.72
N ALA A 119 3.49 -0.14 -10.54
CA ALA A 119 4.36 -0.59 -11.63
C ALA A 119 3.79 -1.79 -12.39
N ALA A 120 3.07 -2.68 -11.71
CA ALA A 120 2.42 -3.84 -12.34
C ALA A 120 1.15 -3.49 -13.14
N ASN A 121 0.60 -2.27 -12.96
CA ASN A 121 -0.64 -1.78 -13.57
C ASN A 121 -1.76 -2.85 -13.66
N PRO A 122 -2.27 -3.36 -12.53
CA PRO A 122 -3.28 -4.42 -12.52
C PRO A 122 -4.68 -3.93 -12.97
N LEU A 123 -4.93 -2.62 -13.01
CA LEU A 123 -6.25 -2.03 -13.27
C LEU A 123 -6.51 -1.65 -14.74
N ASP A 124 -5.48 -1.33 -15.53
CA ASP A 124 -5.64 -1.14 -17.00
C ASP A 124 -5.62 -2.46 -17.79
N GLN A 125 -5.48 -3.59 -17.10
CA GLN A 125 -5.53 -4.89 -17.74
C GLN A 125 -6.98 -5.33 -17.87
N PRO A 126 -7.45 -5.74 -19.08
CA PRO A 126 -8.83 -6.17 -19.26
C PRO A 126 -9.14 -7.30 -18.27
N PRO A 127 -10.34 -7.32 -17.67
CA PRO A 127 -10.68 -8.23 -16.58
C PRO A 127 -10.36 -9.67 -16.98
N LEU A 128 -9.71 -10.40 -16.07
CA LEU A 128 -9.38 -11.82 -16.25
C LEU A 128 -10.63 -12.55 -16.78
N PRO A 129 -10.50 -13.40 -17.81
CA PRO A 129 -11.63 -14.12 -18.40
C PRO A 129 -12.09 -15.27 -17.48
N MET A 130 -12.50 -14.95 -16.25
CA MET A 130 -13.18 -15.84 -15.31
C MET A 130 -14.52 -16.34 -15.90
N ALA A 131 -15.07 -15.61 -16.88
CA ALA A 131 -16.25 -16.02 -17.65
C ALA A 131 -16.03 -17.31 -18.46
N ARG A 132 -14.83 -17.53 -19.02
CA ARG A 132 -14.55 -18.74 -19.84
C ARG A 132 -14.38 -20.02 -19.00
N MET A 133 -14.07 -19.88 -17.71
CA MET A 133 -13.98 -21.04 -16.80
C MET A 133 -15.37 -21.56 -16.42
N ARG A 134 -16.36 -20.66 -16.27
CA ARG A 134 -17.76 -21.03 -15.98
C ARG A 134 -18.46 -21.71 -17.17
N GLU A 135 -18.13 -21.34 -18.40
CA GLU A 135 -18.70 -21.99 -19.60
C GLU A 135 -18.20 -23.42 -19.81
N ARG A 136 -16.91 -23.70 -19.53
CA ARG A 136 -16.37 -25.07 -19.65
C ARG A 136 -16.99 -26.04 -18.63
N GLY A 137 -17.28 -25.59 -17.41
CA GLY A 137 -17.97 -26.40 -16.40
C GLY A 137 -19.44 -26.70 -16.75
N ARG A 138 -20.14 -25.76 -17.40
CA ARG A 138 -21.54 -25.96 -17.84
C ARG A 138 -21.66 -26.85 -19.07
N SER A 139 -20.71 -26.78 -20.00
CA SER A 139 -20.69 -27.63 -21.20
C SER A 139 -20.31 -29.08 -20.91
N ALA A 140 -19.50 -29.34 -19.87
CA ALA A 140 -19.21 -30.70 -19.41
C ALA A 140 -20.43 -31.38 -18.77
N ARG A 141 -21.28 -30.61 -18.06
CA ARG A 141 -22.49 -31.13 -17.39
C ARG A 141 -23.67 -31.39 -18.33
N ARG A 142 -23.68 -30.76 -19.52
CA ARG A 142 -24.70 -30.96 -20.57
C ARG A 142 -24.42 -32.14 -21.51
N ARG A 143 -23.27 -32.79 -21.41
CA ARG A 143 -22.89 -33.95 -22.26
C ARG A 143 -23.05 -35.30 -21.55
N GLN A 144 -23.60 -35.33 -20.34
CA GLN A 144 -23.83 -36.53 -19.54
C GLN A 144 -25.30 -36.71 -19.12
N GLY A 145 -26.22 -36.01 -19.80
CA GLY A 145 -27.67 -36.12 -19.58
C GLY A 145 -28.38 -36.41 -20.89
#